data_AF-A0A3B3WLZ1-F1
#
_entry.id   AF-A0A3B3WLZ1-F1
#
_cell.length_a   1.000
_cell.length_b   1.000
_cell.length_c   1.000
_cell.angle_alpha   90.00
_cell.angle_beta   90.00
_cell.angle_gamma   90.00
#
_symmetry.space_group_name_H-M   'P 1'
#
loop_
_entity.id
_entity.type
_entity.pdbx_description
1 polymer ?
#
loop_
_entity_poly.entity_id
_entity_poly.type
_entity_poly.pdbx_seq_one_letter_code
_entity_poly.pdbx_strand_id
1 'polypeptide(L)'
;MLQGDVAVPKATSRNADSCYLKGCKWPKRGSYVRVPYYISTSYKRNIIFGALWSIELTTCIRFVWKSDKYQDFIHFESIKGCRSFLGCQDGGQFISLEKPGCLEHGTVQHEVLHALGFHHEQSRSDRDQYVEILFENIKEGAENNFEKEETNNLGTPYDFTSVMHYGKYAFSKNENPTIVAKSDPNYDWGRATKMSANDIARVNRLYGCCE
;
A
#
# COMPACT_ATOMS: atom_id res chain seq x y z
N MET A 1 2.89 11.89 -7.98
CA MET A 1 2.91 10.87 -6.92
C MET A 1 2.01 11.41 -5.83
N LEU A 2 1.07 10.60 -5.37
CA LEU A 2 0.20 10.92 -4.25
C LEU A 2 0.81 10.28 -3.01
N GLN A 3 0.62 10.90 -1.84
CA GLN A 3 1.01 10.31 -0.56
C GLN A 3 2.42 9.67 -0.61
N GLY A 4 3.42 10.37 -1.12
CA GLY A 4 4.83 9.95 -1.03
C GLY A 4 5.30 8.73 -1.84
N ASP A 5 4.44 7.76 -2.17
CA ASP A 5 4.78 6.47 -2.79
C ASP A 5 3.66 5.90 -3.69
N VAL A 6 2.50 6.56 -3.79
CA VAL A 6 1.45 6.16 -4.73
C VAL A 6 1.69 6.80 -6.10
N ALA A 7 1.97 5.96 -7.09
CA ALA A 7 2.11 6.36 -8.49
C ALA A 7 0.75 6.74 -9.10
N VAL A 8 0.73 7.82 -9.89
CA VAL A 8 -0.47 8.30 -10.58
C VAL A 8 -0.42 7.83 -12.05
N PRO A 9 -1.46 7.17 -12.58
CA PRO A 9 -1.52 6.77 -13.98
C PRO A 9 -1.36 7.96 -14.93
N LYS A 10 -0.72 7.76 -16.09
CA LYS A 10 -0.51 8.82 -17.09
C LYS A 10 -1.80 9.28 -17.81
N ALA A 11 -2.88 8.50 -17.73
CA ALA A 11 -4.16 8.82 -18.38
C ALA A 11 -5.07 9.62 -17.44
N THR A 12 -5.19 10.92 -17.69
CA THR A 12 -5.94 11.91 -16.91
C THR A 12 -7.47 11.85 -17.07
N SER A 13 -8.07 10.73 -17.47
CA SER A 13 -9.52 10.66 -17.77
C SER A 13 -10.37 10.02 -16.68
N ARG A 14 -10.01 10.15 -15.39
CA ARG A 14 -10.83 9.61 -14.30
C ARG A 14 -11.00 10.61 -13.16
N ASN A 15 -11.70 11.69 -13.45
CA ASN A 15 -12.12 12.75 -12.53
C ASN A 15 -13.02 12.30 -11.35
N ALA A 16 -13.30 11.00 -11.19
CA ALA A 16 -14.20 10.46 -10.17
C ALA A 16 -13.92 8.98 -9.78
N ASP A 17 -12.72 8.43 -10.01
CA ASP A 17 -12.44 7.03 -9.68
C ASP A 17 -11.87 6.85 -8.28
N SER A 18 -12.73 6.50 -7.33
CA SER A 18 -12.29 5.69 -6.21
C SER A 18 -12.02 4.29 -6.76
N CYS A 19 -10.74 3.93 -6.87
CA CYS A 19 -10.23 2.64 -7.38
C CYS A 19 -11.11 1.43 -6.97
N TYR A 20 -11.49 1.38 -5.68
CA TYR A 20 -12.30 0.31 -5.10
C TYR A 20 -13.79 0.32 -5.50
N LEU A 21 -14.35 1.45 -5.97
CA LEU A 21 -15.76 1.59 -6.38
C LEU A 21 -16.02 1.18 -7.84
N LYS A 22 -15.02 1.21 -8.73
CA LYS A 22 -15.28 1.12 -10.18
C LYS A 22 -14.36 0.21 -11.01
N GLY A 23 -13.45 -0.56 -10.40
CA GLY A 23 -12.88 -1.74 -11.08
C GLY A 23 -11.36 -1.87 -11.16
N CYS A 24 -10.60 -1.33 -10.21
CA CYS A 24 -9.15 -1.56 -10.16
C CYS A 24 -8.74 -2.81 -9.37
N LYS A 25 -9.68 -3.66 -8.94
CA LYS A 25 -9.34 -4.90 -8.21
C LYS A 25 -8.76 -5.92 -9.18
N TRP A 26 -7.70 -6.61 -8.77
CA TRP A 26 -7.29 -7.86 -9.42
C TRP A 26 -8.46 -8.87 -9.50
N PRO A 27 -8.70 -9.51 -10.65
CA PRO A 27 -9.87 -10.36 -10.83
C PRO A 27 -9.78 -11.65 -10.00
N LYS A 28 -10.84 -11.94 -9.24
CA LYS A 28 -11.03 -13.24 -8.57
C LYS A 28 -11.58 -14.25 -9.57
N ARG A 29 -11.01 -15.45 -9.61
CA ARG A 29 -11.50 -16.59 -10.42
C ARG A 29 -11.58 -17.84 -9.55
N GLY A 30 -12.79 -18.32 -9.28
CA GLY A 30 -13.03 -19.35 -8.26
C GLY A 30 -12.61 -18.83 -6.89
N SER A 31 -11.92 -19.66 -6.10
CA SER A 31 -11.50 -19.30 -4.73
C SER A 31 -10.26 -18.39 -4.64
N TYR A 32 -9.60 -18.06 -5.76
CA TYR A 32 -8.31 -17.37 -5.74
C TYR A 32 -8.28 -16.12 -6.62
N VAL A 33 -7.50 -15.14 -6.19
CA VAL A 33 -7.10 -13.97 -6.98
C VAL A 33 -5.68 -14.22 -7.45
N ARG A 34 -5.49 -14.36 -8.76
CA ARG A 34 -4.15 -14.58 -9.31
C ARG A 34 -3.55 -13.24 -9.72
N VAL A 35 -2.40 -12.91 -9.15
CA VAL A 35 -1.64 -11.69 -9.44
C VAL A 35 -0.36 -12.10 -10.18
N PRO A 36 -0.32 -11.98 -11.52
CA PRO A 36 0.87 -12.33 -12.28
C PRO A 36 2.02 -11.37 -11.98
N TYR A 37 3.24 -11.88 -11.86
CA TYR A 37 4.39 -11.04 -11.59
C TYR A 37 5.68 -11.49 -12.29
N TYR A 38 6.60 -10.54 -12.41
CA TYR A 38 7.99 -10.74 -12.82
C TYR A 38 8.91 -9.96 -11.88
N ILE A 39 10.07 -10.52 -11.53
CA ILE A 39 11.10 -9.83 -10.73
C ILE A 39 12.31 -9.59 -11.62
N SER A 40 12.69 -8.31 -11.78
CA SER A 40 13.91 -7.90 -12.47
C SER A 40 15.10 -8.72 -12.00
N THR A 41 15.94 -9.15 -12.95
CA THR A 41 17.18 -9.92 -12.68
C THR A 41 18.16 -9.15 -11.79
N SER A 42 17.98 -7.84 -11.63
CA SER A 42 18.79 -7.01 -10.74
C SER A 42 18.56 -7.27 -9.23
N TYR A 43 17.50 -7.99 -8.84
CA TYR A 43 17.18 -8.24 -7.42
C TYR A 43 17.73 -9.55 -6.87
N LYS A 44 18.09 -9.52 -5.57
CA LYS A 44 18.08 -10.72 -4.74
C LYS A 44 16.62 -11.07 -4.42
N ARG A 45 16.12 -12.17 -4.98
CA ARG A 45 14.69 -12.48 -5.00
C ARG A 45 14.12 -12.97 -3.66
N ASN A 46 14.96 -13.39 -2.72
CA ASN A 46 14.55 -14.03 -1.47
C ASN A 46 13.65 -13.15 -0.59
N ILE A 47 13.93 -11.85 -0.48
CA ILE A 47 13.13 -10.92 0.35
C ILE A 47 11.75 -10.72 -0.27
N ILE A 48 11.70 -10.49 -1.60
CA ILE A 48 10.45 -10.34 -2.34
C ILE A 48 9.63 -11.63 -2.21
N PHE A 49 10.22 -12.79 -2.46
CA PHE A 49 9.53 -14.07 -2.31
C PHE A 49 9.00 -14.31 -0.90
N GLY A 50 9.76 -13.99 0.14
CA GLY A 50 9.29 -14.12 1.52
C GLY A 50 8.06 -13.26 1.82
N ALA A 51 8.04 -12.02 1.33
CA ALA A 51 6.90 -11.11 1.49
C ALA A 51 5.68 -11.53 0.67
N LEU A 52 5.86 -11.99 -0.57
CA LEU A 52 4.76 -12.52 -1.38
C LEU A 52 4.17 -13.78 -0.74
N TRP A 53 5.03 -14.70 -0.31
CA TRP A 53 4.61 -15.95 0.35
C TRP A 53 3.77 -15.67 1.60
N SER A 54 4.16 -14.72 2.47
CA SER A 54 3.41 -14.44 3.70
C SER A 54 2.00 -13.91 3.43
N ILE A 55 1.79 -13.18 2.33
CA ILE A 55 0.46 -12.76 1.86
C ILE A 55 -0.33 -13.98 1.37
N GLU A 56 0.28 -14.90 0.62
CA GLU A 56 -0.40 -16.11 0.12
C GLU A 56 -0.88 -17.03 1.24
N LEU A 57 -0.10 -17.15 2.32
CA LEU A 57 -0.43 -18.00 3.48
C LEU A 57 -1.67 -17.53 4.24
N THR A 58 -1.97 -16.24 4.19
CA THR A 58 -2.98 -15.60 5.05
C THR A 58 -4.19 -15.09 4.27
N THR A 59 -4.15 -15.18 2.93
CA THR A 59 -5.18 -14.67 2.04
C THR A 59 -5.46 -15.60 0.86
N CYS A 60 -6.43 -15.24 0.01
CA CYS A 60 -6.69 -15.90 -1.27
C CYS A 60 -5.89 -15.33 -2.45
N ILE A 61 -4.99 -14.37 -2.21
CA ILE A 61 -4.08 -13.83 -3.23
C ILE A 61 -3.03 -14.89 -3.57
N ARG A 62 -2.77 -15.11 -4.87
CA ARG A 62 -1.78 -16.06 -5.37
C ARG A 62 -0.90 -15.37 -6.40
N PHE A 63 0.37 -15.22 -6.10
CA PHE A 63 1.36 -14.66 -7.00
C PHE A 63 1.82 -15.73 -7.97
N VAL A 64 1.61 -15.49 -9.26
CA VAL A 64 1.93 -16.46 -10.32
C VAL A 64 2.96 -15.88 -11.26
N TRP A 65 3.88 -16.69 -11.77
CA TRP A 65 4.83 -16.22 -12.77
C TRP A 65 4.09 -15.68 -14.00
N LYS A 66 4.53 -14.51 -14.47
CA LYS A 66 4.05 -13.92 -15.72
C LYS A 66 4.29 -14.89 -16.89
N SER A 67 3.29 -15.00 -17.76
CA SER A 67 3.37 -15.61 -19.09
C SER A 67 2.48 -14.85 -20.07
N ASP A 68 2.54 -15.17 -21.36
CA ASP A 68 1.87 -14.39 -22.42
C ASP A 68 0.34 -14.35 -22.32
N LYS A 69 -0.26 -15.26 -21.55
CA LYS A 69 -1.71 -15.28 -21.30
C LYS A 69 -2.21 -14.17 -20.37
N TYR A 70 -1.31 -13.52 -19.63
CA TYR A 70 -1.66 -12.44 -18.70
C TYR A 70 -1.37 -11.09 -19.35
N GLN A 71 -2.39 -10.24 -19.46
CA GLN A 71 -2.25 -8.86 -19.90
C GLN A 71 -1.79 -7.96 -18.75
N ASP A 72 -2.46 -8.09 -17.60
CA ASP A 72 -2.16 -7.32 -16.40
C ASP A 72 -1.17 -8.07 -15.50
N PHE A 73 -0.13 -7.40 -15.03
CA PHE A 73 0.90 -8.01 -14.18
C PHE A 73 1.75 -6.96 -13.45
N ILE A 74 2.33 -7.39 -12.34
CA ILE A 74 3.33 -6.62 -11.60
C ILE A 74 4.73 -6.91 -12.12
N HIS A 75 5.54 -5.88 -12.36
CA HIS A 75 6.98 -6.04 -12.54
C HIS A 75 7.76 -5.32 -11.44
N PHE A 76 8.51 -6.08 -10.65
CA PHE A 76 9.39 -5.51 -9.63
C PHE A 76 10.66 -4.97 -10.29
N GLU A 77 10.93 -3.67 -10.11
CA GLU A 77 12.08 -2.99 -10.70
C GLU A 77 12.70 -1.96 -9.75
N SER A 78 14.02 -1.77 -9.85
CA SER A 78 14.75 -0.80 -9.03
C SER A 78 14.79 0.56 -9.72
N ILE A 79 13.68 1.28 -9.68
CA ILE A 79 13.61 2.69 -10.07
C ILE A 79 13.61 3.58 -8.82
N LYS A 80 13.48 4.90 -8.99
CA LYS A 80 13.51 5.86 -7.86
C LYS A 80 12.34 5.64 -6.90
N GLY A 81 12.64 5.53 -5.62
CA GLY A 81 11.73 5.38 -4.48
C GLY A 81 11.20 3.97 -4.26
N CYS A 82 10.56 3.78 -3.11
CA CYS A 82 9.62 2.70 -2.87
C CYS A 82 8.26 3.22 -3.31
N ARG A 83 7.62 2.55 -4.29
CA ARG A 83 6.34 3.03 -4.83
C ARG A 83 5.61 2.03 -5.70
N SER A 84 4.29 2.18 -5.73
CA SER A 84 3.36 1.30 -6.45
C SER A 84 2.16 2.09 -6.95
N PHE A 85 1.38 1.49 -7.86
CA PHE A 85 0.07 2.02 -8.21
C PHE A 85 -0.99 1.50 -7.23
N LEU A 86 -2.09 2.22 -7.09
CA LEU A 86 -3.27 1.71 -6.37
C LEU A 86 -4.06 0.76 -7.27
N GLY A 87 -4.13 -0.50 -6.87
CA GLY A 87 -4.88 -1.55 -7.58
C GLY A 87 -4.21 -2.03 -8.88
N CYS A 88 -4.90 -2.94 -9.54
CA CYS A 88 -4.62 -3.43 -10.89
C CYS A 88 -4.79 -2.30 -11.90
N GLN A 89 -3.76 -2.10 -12.72
CA GLN A 89 -3.77 -1.20 -13.86
C GLN A 89 -4.05 -1.97 -15.16
N ASP A 90 -4.36 -1.23 -16.22
CA ASP A 90 -4.47 -1.79 -17.57
C ASP A 90 -3.06 -2.13 -18.10
N GLY A 91 -2.71 -3.42 -18.13
CA GLY A 91 -1.41 -3.91 -18.57
C GLY A 91 -0.34 -4.04 -17.46
N GLY A 92 0.93 -3.99 -17.86
CA GLY A 92 2.05 -4.14 -16.93
C GLY A 92 2.24 -2.90 -16.03
N GLN A 93 2.28 -3.10 -14.72
CA GLN A 93 2.53 -2.04 -13.72
C GLN A 93 3.78 -2.33 -12.89
N PHE A 94 4.58 -1.30 -12.56
CA PHE A 94 5.75 -1.51 -11.72
C PHE A 94 5.37 -1.56 -10.24
N ILE A 95 6.16 -2.30 -9.48
CA ILE A 95 6.45 -1.99 -8.08
C ILE A 95 7.92 -1.61 -8.02
N SER A 96 8.19 -0.39 -7.57
CA SER A 96 9.54 0.12 -7.40
C SER A 96 10.06 -0.26 -6.03
N LEU A 97 11.21 -0.93 -5.98
CA LEU A 97 11.94 -1.15 -4.73
C LEU A 97 13.38 -0.67 -4.92
N GLU A 98 13.61 0.63 -4.78
CA GLU A 98 14.94 1.22 -4.92
C GLU A 98 15.97 0.54 -4.01
N LYS A 99 17.18 0.32 -4.57
CA LYS A 99 18.31 -0.23 -3.84
C LYS A 99 19.40 0.85 -3.69
N PRO A 100 19.98 1.03 -2.48
CA PRO A 100 19.53 0.48 -1.21
C PRO A 100 18.27 1.20 -0.67
N GLY A 101 17.55 0.58 0.28
CA GLY A 101 16.49 1.24 1.06
C GLY A 101 15.13 0.56 1.05
N CYS A 102 14.64 0.06 -0.09
CA CYS A 102 13.28 -0.46 -0.18
C CYS A 102 13.18 -1.99 -0.07
N LEU A 103 14.29 -2.71 -0.11
CA LEU A 103 14.30 -4.17 -0.15
C LEU A 103 14.20 -4.78 1.26
N GLU A 104 13.12 -4.47 1.96
CA GLU A 104 12.77 -4.99 3.29
C GLU A 104 11.41 -5.70 3.26
N HIS A 105 11.19 -6.66 4.15
CA HIS A 105 9.97 -7.49 4.12
C HIS A 105 8.69 -6.63 4.22
N GLY A 106 8.62 -5.73 5.22
CA GLY A 106 7.48 -4.84 5.42
C GLY A 106 7.26 -3.90 4.23
N THR A 107 8.32 -3.32 3.69
CA THR A 107 8.24 -2.43 2.52
C THR A 107 7.71 -3.16 1.28
N VAL A 108 8.17 -4.40 1.02
CA VAL A 108 7.61 -5.19 -0.09
C VAL A 108 6.12 -5.43 0.12
N GLN A 109 5.69 -5.80 1.33
CA GLN A 109 4.27 -5.99 1.63
C GLN A 109 3.47 -4.69 1.45
N HIS A 110 3.99 -3.56 1.91
CA HIS A 110 3.39 -2.24 1.76
C HIS A 110 3.11 -1.90 0.29
N GLU A 111 4.12 -2.00 -0.57
CA GLU A 111 3.96 -1.70 -2.00
C GLU A 111 3.02 -2.68 -2.72
N VAL A 112 3.01 -3.93 -2.27
CA VAL A 112 2.08 -4.94 -2.79
C VAL A 112 0.65 -4.65 -2.33
N LEU A 113 0.43 -4.17 -1.10
CA LEU A 113 -0.89 -3.75 -0.64
C LEU A 113 -1.42 -2.55 -1.43
N HIS A 114 -0.58 -1.58 -1.79
CA HIS A 114 -0.95 -0.56 -2.76
C HIS A 114 -1.41 -1.19 -4.07
N ALA A 115 -0.64 -2.11 -4.65
CA ALA A 115 -1.04 -2.79 -5.89
C ALA A 115 -2.32 -3.63 -5.75
N LEU A 116 -2.70 -4.02 -4.53
CA LEU A 116 -3.97 -4.68 -4.20
C LEU A 116 -5.12 -3.70 -3.95
N GLY A 117 -4.85 -2.39 -3.93
CA GLY A 117 -5.85 -1.33 -3.84
C GLY A 117 -6.01 -0.69 -2.47
N PHE A 118 -5.03 -0.81 -1.58
CA PHE A 118 -5.07 -0.21 -0.24
C PHE A 118 -4.36 1.14 -0.22
N HIS A 119 -5.06 2.16 0.28
CA HIS A 119 -4.46 3.44 0.67
C HIS A 119 -3.75 3.31 2.01
N HIS A 120 -3.02 4.36 2.38
CA HIS A 120 -2.44 4.48 3.71
C HIS A 120 -3.47 4.51 4.83
N GLU A 121 -3.05 4.10 6.03
CA GLU A 121 -3.92 4.14 7.22
C GLU A 121 -4.25 5.58 7.64
N GLN A 122 -3.26 6.48 7.62
CA GLN A 122 -3.46 7.87 8.04
C GLN A 122 -4.28 8.72 7.06
N SER A 123 -4.60 8.19 5.88
CA SER A 123 -5.47 8.84 4.90
C SER A 123 -6.91 8.34 4.96
N ARG A 124 -7.27 7.43 5.88
CA ARG A 124 -8.66 7.03 6.06
C ARG A 124 -9.61 8.21 6.28
N SER A 125 -10.83 8.07 5.80
CA SER A 125 -11.91 9.05 5.96
C SER A 125 -12.21 9.38 7.43
N ASP A 126 -12.02 8.42 8.34
CA ASP A 126 -12.23 8.53 9.79
C ASP A 126 -10.97 8.86 10.60
N ARG A 127 -9.81 9.09 9.96
CA ARG A 127 -8.52 9.24 10.66
C ARG A 127 -8.52 10.35 11.71
N ASP A 128 -9.29 11.42 11.51
CA ASP A 128 -9.37 12.55 12.46
C ASP A 128 -10.00 12.15 13.81
N GLN A 129 -10.60 10.96 13.94
CA GLN A 129 -11.04 10.43 15.23
C GLN A 129 -9.88 9.86 16.05
N TYR A 130 -8.76 9.51 15.40
CA TYR A 130 -7.67 8.74 15.99
C TYR A 130 -6.35 9.52 16.04
N VAL A 131 -6.09 10.34 15.02
CA VAL A 131 -4.87 11.12 14.90
C VAL A 131 -5.15 12.59 14.62
N GLU A 132 -4.18 13.42 14.95
CA GLU A 132 -4.10 14.82 14.56
C GLU A 132 -2.85 15.01 13.68
N ILE A 133 -3.01 15.79 12.60
CA ILE A 133 -1.94 16.13 11.66
C ILE A 133 -1.42 17.52 12.01
N LEU A 134 -0.14 17.60 12.37
CA LEU A 134 0.54 18.84 12.74
C LEU A 134 1.17 19.46 11.49
N PHE A 135 0.35 20.17 10.70
CA PHE A 135 0.76 20.76 9.42
C PHE A 135 1.94 21.72 9.53
N GLU A 136 2.08 22.41 10.66
CA GLU A 136 3.20 23.29 10.96
C GLU A 136 4.55 22.57 10.96
N ASN A 137 4.59 21.25 11.19
CA ASN A 137 5.80 20.43 11.19
C ASN A 137 6.09 19.78 9.83
N ILE A 138 5.18 19.87 8.86
CA ILE A 138 5.32 19.24 7.55
C ILE A 138 6.23 20.09 6.64
N LYS A 139 7.07 19.41 5.85
CA LYS A 139 7.87 20.03 4.77
C LYS A 139 6.96 20.74 3.77
N GLU A 140 7.34 21.96 3.40
CA GLU A 140 6.63 22.73 2.39
C GLU A 140 6.50 21.93 1.08
N GLY A 141 5.28 21.83 0.55
CA GLY A 141 4.94 21.05 -0.64
C GLY A 141 4.65 19.57 -0.39
N ALA A 142 4.71 19.08 0.85
CA ALA A 142 4.40 17.70 1.22
C ALA A 142 3.04 17.56 1.93
N GLU A 143 2.28 18.63 2.10
CA GLU A 143 1.00 18.69 2.82
C GLU A 143 -0.04 17.76 2.20
N ASN A 144 -0.06 17.66 0.86
CA ASN A 144 -0.98 16.79 0.12
C ASN A 144 -0.78 15.31 0.44
N ASN A 145 0.36 14.90 1.02
CA ASN A 145 0.57 13.51 1.44
C ASN A 145 -0.25 13.12 2.68
N PHE A 146 -0.90 14.09 3.33
CA PHE A 146 -1.73 13.90 4.52
C PHE A 146 -3.22 14.20 4.26
N GLU A 147 -3.59 14.45 3.00
CA GLU A 147 -4.98 14.54 2.60
C GLU A 147 -5.72 13.22 2.87
N LYS A 148 -6.97 13.34 3.30
CA LYS A 148 -7.84 12.18 3.50
C LYS A 148 -8.36 11.69 2.15
N GLU A 149 -8.57 10.40 2.09
CA GLU A 149 -9.19 9.69 0.99
C GLU A 149 -10.60 9.25 1.41
N GLU A 150 -11.52 9.21 0.46
CA GLU A 150 -12.84 8.62 0.67
C GLU A 150 -12.67 7.09 0.71
N THR A 151 -12.33 6.54 1.88
CA THR A 151 -11.99 5.12 2.05
C THR A 151 -13.21 4.26 2.43
N ASN A 152 -13.27 3.04 1.85
CA ASN A 152 -14.04 1.95 2.43
C ASN A 152 -13.18 1.24 3.48
N ASN A 153 -13.50 1.45 4.75
CA ASN A 153 -12.74 0.93 5.88
C ASN A 153 -12.95 -0.58 6.15
N LEU A 154 -13.79 -1.23 5.33
CA LEU A 154 -14.09 -2.66 5.34
C LEU A 154 -14.46 -3.20 6.72
N GLY A 155 -15.08 -2.38 7.57
CA GLY A 155 -15.51 -2.76 8.92
C GLY A 155 -14.36 -3.09 9.88
N THR A 156 -13.17 -2.56 9.66
CA THR A 156 -12.02 -2.68 10.58
C THR A 156 -11.78 -1.37 11.33
N PRO A 157 -11.34 -1.44 12.60
CA PRO A 157 -10.92 -0.25 13.33
C PRO A 157 -9.64 0.33 12.72
N TYR A 158 -9.34 1.57 13.12
CA TYR A 158 -8.08 2.24 12.81
C TYR A 158 -6.91 1.50 13.47
N ASP A 159 -5.81 1.32 12.72
CA ASP A 159 -4.70 0.47 13.12
C ASP A 159 -3.34 1.16 13.02
N PHE A 160 -2.85 1.65 14.16
CA PHE A 160 -1.50 2.21 14.27
C PHE A 160 -0.37 1.21 13.98
N THR A 161 -0.64 -0.09 14.02
CA THR A 161 0.32 -1.16 13.73
C THR A 161 0.28 -1.63 12.28
N SER A 162 -0.62 -1.07 11.46
CA SER A 162 -0.71 -1.38 10.04
C SER A 162 0.61 -1.07 9.34
N VAL A 163 1.03 -1.96 8.43
CA VAL A 163 2.19 -1.70 7.56
C VAL A 163 1.92 -0.53 6.60
N MET A 164 0.65 -0.13 6.44
CA MET A 164 0.21 1.02 5.64
C MET A 164 0.17 2.34 6.42
N HIS A 165 0.55 2.37 7.70
CA HIS A 165 0.53 3.61 8.49
C HIS A 165 1.89 4.32 8.43
N TYR A 166 1.87 5.61 8.11
CA TYR A 166 3.06 6.46 8.26
C TYR A 166 3.58 6.53 9.69
N GLY A 167 4.91 6.59 9.84
CA GLY A 167 5.52 6.92 11.12
C GLY A 167 5.27 8.37 11.54
N LYS A 168 5.42 8.64 12.85
CA LYS A 168 5.14 9.94 13.47
C LYS A 168 5.87 11.13 12.83
N TYR A 169 7.03 10.88 12.23
CA TYR A 169 7.93 11.90 11.67
C TYR A 169 7.90 11.96 10.15
N ALA A 170 6.95 11.29 9.50
CA ALA A 170 6.82 11.29 8.04
C ALA A 170 6.79 12.73 7.52
N PHE A 171 7.63 13.05 6.54
CA PHE A 171 7.73 14.38 5.93
C PHE A 171 7.97 15.55 6.92
N SER A 172 8.56 15.30 8.10
CA SER A 172 8.89 16.36 9.06
C SER A 172 10.01 17.27 8.54
N LYS A 173 9.86 18.59 8.73
CA LYS A 173 10.89 19.59 8.38
C LYS A 173 11.80 20.00 9.55
N ASN A 174 11.43 19.61 10.77
CA ASN A 174 12.04 20.10 12.01
C ASN A 174 12.24 19.00 13.05
N GLU A 175 12.23 17.73 12.62
CA GLU A 175 12.36 16.54 13.48
C GLU A 175 11.25 16.38 14.54
N ASN A 176 10.23 17.23 14.52
CA ASN A 176 9.04 17.11 15.34
C ASN A 176 8.00 16.19 14.66
N PRO A 177 7.10 15.57 15.43
CA PRO A 177 6.06 14.72 14.85
C PRO A 177 5.14 15.52 13.93
N THR A 178 4.78 14.93 12.79
CA THR A 178 3.74 15.40 11.87
C THR A 178 2.41 14.71 12.14
N ILE A 179 2.41 13.56 12.83
CA ILE A 179 1.21 12.83 13.25
C ILE A 179 1.30 12.52 14.74
N VAL A 180 0.25 12.86 15.49
CA VAL A 180 0.10 12.52 16.91
C VAL A 180 -1.21 11.75 17.14
N ALA A 181 -1.18 10.75 18.02
CA ALA A 181 -2.38 10.01 18.37
C ALA A 181 -3.21 10.81 19.38
N LYS A 182 -4.52 10.90 19.15
CA LYS A 182 -5.44 11.66 20.03
C LYS A 182 -5.63 11.02 21.39
N SER A 183 -5.51 9.70 21.48
CA SER A 183 -5.61 8.96 22.74
C SER A 183 -4.39 9.18 23.65
N ASP A 184 -3.20 9.32 23.06
CA ASP A 184 -1.94 9.53 23.76
C ASP A 184 -0.91 10.13 22.78
N PRO A 185 -0.54 11.42 22.92
CA PRO A 185 0.46 12.07 22.06
C PRO A 185 1.84 11.38 22.07
N ASN A 186 2.16 10.65 23.14
CA ASN A 186 3.43 9.94 23.30
C ASN A 186 3.38 8.51 22.75
N TYR A 187 2.21 8.02 22.33
CA TYR A 187 2.08 6.68 21.74
C TYR A 187 3.07 6.52 20.59
N ASP A 188 3.80 5.40 20.56
CA ASP A 188 4.92 5.19 19.65
C ASP A 188 4.56 4.11 18.62
N TRP A 189 4.62 4.44 17.33
CA TRP A 189 4.23 3.55 16.21
C TRP A 189 5.03 3.87 14.93
N GLY A 190 4.73 3.14 13.85
CA GLY A 190 5.39 3.34 12.55
C GLY A 190 6.65 2.50 12.36
N ARG A 191 6.79 1.40 13.11
CA ARG A 191 7.89 0.43 13.00
C ARG A 191 7.40 -0.95 12.54
N ALA A 192 6.28 -0.98 11.81
CA ALA A 192 5.70 -2.21 11.31
C ALA A 192 6.68 -2.91 10.36
N THR A 193 7.08 -4.13 10.68
CA THR A 193 7.98 -4.95 9.85
C THR A 193 7.24 -5.96 8.98
N LYS A 194 5.93 -6.06 9.15
CA LYS A 194 5.01 -6.93 8.42
C LYS A 194 3.57 -6.45 8.55
N MET A 195 2.70 -6.98 7.71
CA MET A 195 1.24 -6.80 7.80
C MET A 195 0.69 -7.10 9.20
N SER A 196 -0.21 -6.23 9.65
CA SER A 196 -1.01 -6.45 10.86
C SER A 196 -2.15 -7.44 10.62
N ALA A 197 -2.84 -7.83 11.69
CA ALA A 197 -4.07 -8.62 11.58
C ALA A 197 -5.18 -7.88 10.80
N ASN A 198 -5.25 -6.54 10.92
CA ASN A 198 -6.23 -5.75 10.19
C ASN A 198 -5.88 -5.65 8.71
N ASP A 199 -4.59 -5.52 8.35
CA ASP A 199 -4.15 -5.55 6.95
C ASP A 199 -4.60 -6.85 6.27
N ILE A 200 -4.35 -8.00 6.91
CA ILE A 200 -4.77 -9.32 6.44
C ILE A 200 -6.30 -9.41 6.32
N ALA A 201 -7.03 -8.99 7.35
CA ALA A 201 -8.49 -9.03 7.36
C ALA A 201 -9.10 -8.18 6.24
N ARG A 202 -8.51 -7.00 5.97
CA ARG A 202 -8.96 -6.11 4.89
C ARG A 202 -8.71 -6.71 3.51
N VAL A 203 -7.55 -7.32 3.26
CA VAL A 203 -7.31 -8.06 2.00
C VAL A 203 -8.37 -9.15 1.83
N ASN A 204 -8.61 -9.95 2.87
CA ASN A 204 -9.57 -11.04 2.83
C ASN A 204 -11.01 -10.57 2.59
N ARG A 205 -11.43 -9.45 3.21
CA ARG A 205 -12.76 -8.86 3.00
C ARG A 205 -12.89 -8.23 1.61
N LEU A 206 -11.87 -7.50 1.15
CA LEU A 206 -11.91 -6.82 -0.15
C LEU A 206 -12.06 -7.80 -1.32
N TYR A 207 -11.41 -8.96 -1.20
CA TYR A 207 -11.38 -10.02 -2.21
C TYR A 207 -12.27 -11.22 -1.88
N GLY A 208 -13.09 -11.15 -0.82
CA GLY A 208 -14.01 -12.22 -0.43
C GLY A 208 -13.32 -13.58 -0.26
N CYS A 209 -12.17 -13.66 0.41
CA CYS A 209 -11.36 -14.88 0.43
C CYS A 209 -12.02 -16.07 1.16
N CYS A 210 -13.08 -15.82 1.92
CA CYS A 210 -13.89 -16.84 2.61
C CYS A 210 -15.26 -17.05 1.95
N GLU A 211 -15.45 -16.52 0.73
CA GLU A 211 -16.67 -16.62 -0.09
C GLU A 211 -16.43 -17.47 -1.35
#